data_AF-A0A8R1EG29-F1
#
_entry.id   AF-A0A8R1EG29-F1
#
_cell.length_a   1.000
_cell.length_b   1.000
_cell.length_c   1.000
_cell.angle_alpha   90.00
_cell.angle_beta   90.00
_cell.angle_gamma   90.00
#
_symmetry.space_group_name_H-M   'P 1'
#
loop_
_entity.id
_entity.type
_entity.pdbx_description
1 polymer ?
#
loop_
_entity_poly.entity_id
_entity_poly.type
_entity_poly.pdbx_seq_one_letter_code
_entity_poly.pdbx_strand_id
1 'polypeptide(L)'
;MAKRGGPKKNLLRVVIRNIDVEIWEDFESLGRFLCALRALARNSYMIVYLTANSFGVEEDTWRTLETSSDLQIQLKEFDEGEKKTFRHLGSVNGYFYLKSLPTLMSVGTHTPPILDLIFEASSRKGIQIRVMHLPCLMDDPAAAKNPKPAELSCQKIDF
;
A
#
# COMPACT_ATOMS: atom_id res chain seq x y z
N MET A 1 2.80 47.36 -14.97
CA MET A 1 3.14 45.95 -15.22
C MET A 1 2.08 45.06 -14.57
N ALA A 2 1.21 44.43 -15.36
CA ALA A 2 0.20 43.51 -14.84
C ALA A 2 0.84 42.15 -14.50
N LYS A 3 0.74 41.72 -13.24
CA LYS A 3 1.06 40.34 -12.81
C LYS A 3 0.08 39.40 -13.53
N ARG A 4 0.54 38.70 -14.57
CA ARG A 4 -0.17 37.54 -15.13
C ARG A 4 -0.06 36.39 -14.13
N GLY A 5 -0.96 36.34 -13.16
CA GLY A 5 -1.21 35.09 -12.44
C GLY A 5 -1.81 34.10 -13.42
N GLY A 6 -1.06 33.06 -13.80
CA GLY A 6 -1.61 31.98 -14.61
C GLY A 6 -2.83 31.34 -13.94
N PRO A 7 -3.70 30.65 -14.70
CA PRO A 7 -4.88 30.01 -14.13
C PRO A 7 -4.48 29.09 -12.97
N LYS A 8 -5.17 29.23 -11.83
CA LYS A 8 -4.93 28.44 -10.63
C LYS A 8 -5.21 26.97 -10.95
N LYS A 9 -4.16 26.16 -11.01
CA LYS A 9 -4.26 24.72 -11.25
C LYS A 9 -4.82 24.08 -9.98
N ASN A 10 -6.03 23.53 -10.07
CA ASN A 10 -6.64 22.77 -8.99
C ASN A 10 -6.36 21.27 -9.23
N LEU A 11 -5.99 20.55 -8.17
CA LEU A 11 -5.83 19.11 -8.19
C LEU A 11 -7.20 18.45 -8.06
N LEU A 12 -7.62 17.69 -9.06
CA LEU A 12 -8.83 16.87 -9.02
C LEU A 12 -8.49 15.53 -8.33
N ARG A 13 -9.26 15.16 -7.31
CA ARG A 13 -9.13 13.87 -6.63
C ARG A 13 -10.41 13.08 -6.87
N VAL A 14 -10.31 12.03 -7.66
CA VAL A 14 -11.42 11.13 -7.98
C VAL A 14 -11.31 9.88 -7.13
N VAL A 15 -12.38 9.52 -6.43
CA VAL A 15 -12.45 8.33 -5.59
C VAL A 15 -13.59 7.45 -6.09
N ILE A 16 -13.26 6.28 -6.63
CA ILE A 16 -14.23 5.29 -7.08
C ILE A 16 -14.13 4.12 -6.11
N ARG A 17 -15.21 3.85 -5.39
CA ARG A 17 -15.27 2.78 -4.40
C ARG A 17 -15.95 1.56 -4.98
N ASN A 18 -15.41 0.39 -4.66
CA ASN A 18 -15.94 -0.91 -5.03
C ASN A 18 -16.14 -1.02 -6.54
N ILE A 19 -15.07 -0.74 -7.31
CA ILE A 19 -15.12 -0.77 -8.78
C ILE A 19 -15.37 -2.18 -9.33
N ASP A 20 -15.19 -3.19 -8.49
CA ASP A 20 -15.36 -4.61 -8.76
C ASP A 20 -16.82 -5.09 -8.76
N VAL A 21 -17.77 -4.26 -8.34
CA VAL A 21 -19.19 -4.63 -8.35
C VAL A 21 -19.69 -4.84 -9.79
N GLU A 22 -20.77 -5.62 -9.95
CA GLU A 22 -21.43 -5.98 -11.22
C GLU A 22 -22.12 -4.80 -11.94
N ILE A 23 -21.49 -3.62 -12.00
CA ILE A 23 -21.91 -2.51 -12.86
C ILE A 23 -21.36 -2.64 -14.28
N TRP A 24 -20.40 -3.54 -14.50
CA TRP A 24 -19.78 -3.79 -15.79
C TRP A 24 -20.39 -5.01 -16.45
N GLU A 25 -20.65 -4.92 -17.74
CA GLU A 25 -21.15 -6.05 -18.53
C GLU A 25 -20.11 -7.18 -18.62
N ASP A 26 -18.83 -6.80 -18.75
CA ASP A 26 -17.68 -7.70 -18.80
C ASP A 26 -16.38 -6.99 -18.35
N PHE A 27 -15.31 -7.77 -18.17
CA PHE A 27 -13.99 -7.26 -17.81
C PHE A 27 -13.39 -6.35 -18.91
N GLU A 28 -13.77 -6.55 -20.18
CA GLU A 28 -13.30 -5.73 -21.28
C GLU A 28 -13.82 -4.29 -21.19
N SER A 29 -15.10 -4.14 -20.83
CA SER A 29 -15.76 -2.85 -20.66
C SER A 29 -15.16 -2.07 -19.49
N LEU A 30 -14.87 -2.77 -18.39
CA LEU A 30 -14.07 -2.22 -17.29
C LEU A 30 -12.68 -1.80 -17.79
N GLY A 31 -11.98 -2.66 -18.54
CA GLY A 31 -10.67 -2.37 -19.10
C GLY A 31 -10.66 -1.13 -20.00
N ARG A 32 -11.66 -0.97 -20.86
CA ARG A 32 -11.83 0.22 -21.72
C ARG A 32 -12.05 1.49 -20.89
N PHE A 33 -12.90 1.41 -19.86
CA PHE A 33 -13.11 2.51 -18.93
C PHE A 33 -11.82 2.92 -18.22
N LEU A 34 -11.10 1.96 -17.65
CA LEU A 34 -9.83 2.19 -16.93
C LEU A 34 -8.76 2.78 -17.86
N CYS A 35 -8.70 2.30 -19.11
CA CYS A 35 -7.79 2.84 -20.12
C CYS A 35 -8.08 4.32 -20.41
N ALA A 36 -9.35 4.66 -20.65
CA ALA A 36 -9.78 6.04 -20.89
C ALA A 36 -9.54 6.94 -19.66
N LEU A 37 -9.86 6.44 -18.45
CA LEU A 37 -9.65 7.14 -17.20
C LEU A 37 -8.16 7.42 -16.94
N ARG A 38 -7.29 6.44 -17.22
CA ARG A 38 -5.83 6.60 -17.11
C ARG A 38 -5.29 7.62 -18.11
N ALA A 39 -5.78 7.61 -19.35
CA ALA A 39 -5.42 8.61 -20.35
C ALA A 39 -5.84 10.03 -19.90
N LEU A 40 -7.02 10.17 -19.30
CA LEU A 40 -7.48 11.44 -18.73
C LEU A 40 -6.62 11.87 -17.53
N ALA A 41 -6.29 10.94 -16.63
CA ALA A 41 -5.46 11.19 -15.46
C ALA A 41 -4.06 11.70 -15.82
N ARG A 42 -3.44 11.12 -16.85
CA ARG A 42 -2.11 11.52 -17.32
C ARG A 42 -2.07 12.90 -17.98
N ASN A 43 -3.17 13.33 -18.59
CA ASN A 43 -3.25 14.61 -19.31
C ASN A 43 -3.85 15.74 -18.47
N SER A 44 -4.20 15.49 -17.20
CA SER A 44 -4.81 16.46 -16.31
C SER A 44 -4.15 16.45 -14.94
N TYR A 45 -4.40 17.48 -14.12
CA TYR A 45 -3.99 17.50 -12.72
C TYR A 45 -4.97 16.65 -11.89
N MET A 46 -5.00 15.34 -12.15
CA MET A 46 -5.94 14.41 -11.53
C MET A 46 -5.24 13.23 -10.85
N ILE A 47 -5.72 12.85 -9.67
CA ILE A 47 -5.39 11.60 -8.99
C ILE A 47 -6.66 10.77 -8.91
N VAL A 48 -6.55 9.49 -9.25
CA VAL A 48 -7.64 8.52 -9.18
C VAL A 48 -7.30 7.48 -8.11
N TYR A 49 -8.21 7.30 -7.16
CA TYR A 49 -8.14 6.24 -6.16
C TYR A 49 -9.29 5.26 -6.38
N LEU A 50 -8.93 4.00 -6.63
CA LEU A 50 -9.86 2.91 -6.86
C LEU A 50 -9.81 1.96 -5.66
N THR A 51 -10.95 1.54 -5.14
CA THR A 51 -11.03 0.41 -4.21
C THR A 51 -11.75 -0.74 -4.86
N ALA A 52 -11.25 -1.95 -4.64
CA ALA A 52 -11.88 -3.19 -5.05
C ALA A 52 -11.81 -4.20 -3.92
N ASN A 53 -12.81 -5.07 -3.79
CA ASN A 53 -12.74 -6.21 -2.90
C ASN A 53 -12.11 -7.40 -3.65
N SER A 54 -11.02 -7.96 -3.16
CA SER A 54 -10.43 -9.15 -3.80
C SER A 54 -11.28 -10.41 -3.60
N PHE A 55 -12.21 -10.41 -2.63
CA PHE A 55 -13.10 -11.53 -2.39
C PHE A 55 -14.25 -11.55 -3.40
N GLY A 56 -14.29 -12.59 -4.24
CA GLY A 56 -15.38 -12.85 -5.18
C GLY A 56 -15.21 -12.23 -6.56
N VAL A 57 -14.09 -11.55 -6.81
CA VAL A 57 -13.76 -11.01 -8.13
C VAL A 57 -13.11 -12.08 -8.98
N GLU A 58 -13.58 -12.20 -10.23
CA GLU A 58 -12.98 -13.10 -11.21
C GLU A 58 -11.53 -12.69 -11.52
N GLU A 59 -10.67 -13.68 -11.71
CA GLU A 59 -9.23 -13.48 -11.91
C GLU A 59 -8.91 -12.51 -13.05
N ASP A 60 -9.64 -12.60 -14.18
CA ASP A 60 -9.43 -11.73 -15.34
C ASP A 60 -9.79 -10.26 -15.05
N THR A 61 -10.84 -10.04 -14.25
CA THR A 61 -11.23 -8.71 -13.77
C THR A 61 -10.17 -8.17 -12.81
N TRP A 62 -9.69 -8.99 -11.87
CA TRP A 62 -8.65 -8.61 -10.93
C TRP A 62 -7.34 -8.25 -11.64
N ARG A 63 -6.91 -9.07 -12.61
CA ARG A 63 -5.74 -8.81 -13.45
C ARG A 63 -5.86 -7.53 -14.26
N THR A 64 -7.05 -7.20 -14.72
CA THR A 64 -7.32 -5.93 -15.42
C THR A 64 -7.14 -4.72 -14.49
N LEU A 65 -7.60 -4.81 -13.24
CA LEU A 65 -7.37 -3.79 -12.22
C LEU A 65 -5.89 -3.63 -11.86
N GLU A 66 -5.17 -4.74 -11.73
CA GLU A 66 -3.72 -4.72 -11.47
C GLU A 66 -2.97 -4.05 -12.63
N THR A 67 -3.13 -4.53 -13.86
CA THR A 67 -2.37 -4.01 -15.02
C THR A 67 -2.67 -2.55 -15.38
N SER A 68 -3.85 -2.05 -15.02
CA SER A 68 -4.26 -0.67 -15.30
C SER A 68 -3.79 0.35 -14.26
N SER A 69 -3.45 -0.08 -13.04
CA SER A 69 -3.08 0.79 -11.92
C SER A 69 -1.60 1.16 -11.93
N ASP A 70 -1.29 2.42 -11.58
CA ASP A 70 0.10 2.88 -11.41
C ASP A 70 0.68 2.53 -10.04
N LEU A 71 -0.17 2.39 -9.02
CA LEU A 71 0.16 2.03 -7.64
C LEU A 71 -0.85 0.99 -7.15
N GLN A 72 -0.37 -0.07 -6.51
CA GLN A 72 -1.21 -1.13 -5.97
C GLN A 72 -0.92 -1.37 -4.50
N ILE A 73 -1.98 -1.28 -3.71
CA ILE A 73 -1.98 -1.55 -2.28
C ILE A 73 -3.01 -2.64 -2.03
N GLN A 74 -2.60 -3.73 -1.39
CA GLN A 74 -3.50 -4.80 -0.97
C GLN A 74 -3.52 -4.90 0.55
N LEU A 75 -4.71 -4.86 1.13
CA LEU A 75 -4.92 -5.13 2.55
C LEU A 75 -5.35 -6.59 2.69
N LYS A 76 -4.65 -7.35 3.52
CA LYS A 76 -5.00 -8.74 3.84
C LYS A 76 -5.21 -8.88 5.34
N GLU A 77 -6.43 -9.17 5.76
CA GLU A 77 -6.71 -9.45 7.18
C GLU A 77 -5.99 -10.72 7.64
N PHE A 78 -5.59 -10.73 8.92
CA PHE A 78 -5.02 -11.93 9.52
C PHE A 78 -6.08 -13.04 9.63
N ASP A 79 -5.65 -14.26 9.35
CA ASP A 79 -6.46 -15.44 9.67
C ASP A 79 -6.47 -15.73 11.19
N GLU A 80 -7.28 -16.71 11.61
CA GLU A 80 -7.40 -17.07 13.03
C GLU A 80 -6.12 -17.66 13.63
N GLY A 81 -5.21 -18.19 12.81
CA GLY A 81 -3.90 -18.67 13.25
C GLY A 81 -2.94 -17.51 13.46
N GLU A 82 -2.85 -16.60 12.50
CA GLU A 82 -2.04 -15.39 12.51
C GLU A 82 -2.44 -14.48 13.68
N LYS A 83 -3.74 -14.28 13.93
CA LYS A 83 -4.22 -13.54 15.11
C LYS A 83 -3.73 -14.12 16.43
N LYS A 84 -3.62 -15.45 16.54
CA LYS A 84 -3.09 -16.11 17.75
C LYS A 84 -1.59 -15.89 17.88
N THR A 85 -0.84 -16.07 16.80
CA THR A 85 0.62 -15.89 16.76
C THR A 85 1.01 -14.45 17.08
N PHE A 86 0.30 -13.48 16.51
CA PHE A 86 0.59 -12.05 16.60
C PHE A 86 -0.23 -11.32 17.67
N ARG A 87 -0.81 -12.06 18.63
CA ARG A 87 -1.58 -11.46 19.74
C ARG A 87 -0.79 -10.42 20.53
N HIS A 88 0.53 -10.58 20.60
CA HIS A 88 1.43 -9.63 21.27
C HIS A 88 1.55 -8.28 20.53
N LEU A 89 1.24 -8.23 19.23
CA LEU A 89 1.23 -6.99 18.44
C LEU A 89 0.00 -6.11 18.72
N GLY A 90 -0.97 -6.58 19.50
CA GLY A 90 -2.12 -5.81 19.94
C GLY A 90 -3.24 -5.73 18.90
N SER A 91 -3.68 -4.52 18.56
CA SER A 91 -4.85 -4.22 17.70
C SER A 91 -4.58 -4.31 16.20
N VAL A 92 -3.61 -5.13 15.78
CA VAL A 92 -3.26 -5.27 14.36
C VAL A 92 -4.33 -6.07 13.62
N ASN A 93 -4.80 -5.53 12.49
CA ASN A 93 -5.85 -6.17 11.69
C ASN A 93 -5.29 -7.09 10.61
N GLY A 94 -4.11 -6.79 10.05
CA GLY A 94 -3.58 -7.56 8.94
C GLY A 94 -2.32 -6.99 8.31
N TYR A 95 -1.94 -7.57 7.17
CA TYR A 95 -0.82 -7.14 6.34
C TYR A 95 -1.23 -6.00 5.39
N PHE A 96 -0.28 -5.09 5.17
CA PHE A 96 -0.34 -4.03 4.19
C PHE A 96 0.67 -4.34 3.08
N TYR A 97 0.22 -4.89 1.96
CA TYR A 97 1.10 -5.21 0.84
C TYR A 97 1.18 -4.05 -0.14
N LEU A 98 2.41 -3.66 -0.47
CA LEU A 98 2.70 -2.73 -1.56
C LEU A 98 3.13 -3.54 -2.78
N LYS A 99 2.16 -3.88 -3.63
CA LYS A 99 2.37 -4.80 -4.77
C LYS A 99 3.10 -4.14 -5.93
N SER A 100 2.79 -2.88 -6.18
CA SER A 100 3.42 -2.07 -7.21
C SER A 100 3.57 -0.65 -6.68
N LEU A 101 4.74 -0.05 -6.88
CA LEU A 101 5.02 1.35 -6.59
C LEU A 101 4.82 2.16 -7.88
N PRO A 102 4.37 3.43 -7.80
CA PRO A 102 4.43 4.30 -8.96
C PRO A 102 5.88 4.33 -9.44
N THR A 103 6.08 4.17 -10.74
CA THR A 103 7.38 4.40 -11.38
C THR A 103 7.69 5.89 -11.27
N LEU A 104 8.20 6.28 -10.12
CA LEU A 104 8.32 7.66 -9.69
C LEU A 104 9.49 8.31 -10.40
N MET A 105 9.38 8.60 -11.71
CA MET A 105 10.36 9.36 -12.51
C MET A 105 11.84 8.92 -12.36
N SER A 106 12.11 7.75 -11.79
CA SER A 106 13.42 7.25 -11.41
C SER A 106 13.67 5.98 -12.20
N VAL A 107 14.85 5.92 -12.82
CA VAL A 107 15.34 4.78 -13.60
C VAL A 107 15.54 3.53 -12.72
N GLY A 108 15.52 3.69 -11.39
CA GLY A 108 15.44 2.59 -10.44
C GLY A 108 14.54 2.92 -9.25
N THR A 109 13.64 2.01 -8.90
CA THR A 109 12.92 2.06 -7.64
C THR A 109 13.80 1.42 -6.57
N HIS A 110 14.28 2.20 -5.60
CA HIS A 110 14.80 1.61 -4.37
C HIS A 110 13.61 1.02 -3.60
N THR A 111 13.39 -0.28 -3.79
CA THR A 111 12.49 -1.05 -2.94
C THR A 111 13.16 -1.20 -1.59
N PRO A 112 12.57 -0.69 -0.48
CA PRO A 112 13.10 -0.95 0.85
C PRO A 112 13.27 -2.46 1.04
N PRO A 113 14.34 -2.94 1.71
CA PRO A 113 14.50 -4.36 2.01
C PRO A 113 13.22 -4.86 2.67
N ILE A 114 12.68 -5.99 2.18
CA ILE A 114 11.37 -6.58 2.50
C ILE A 114 10.93 -6.20 3.93
N LEU A 115 10.17 -5.11 4.06
CA LEU A 115 9.58 -4.69 5.31
C LEU A 115 8.17 -5.27 5.31
N ASP A 116 7.94 -6.24 6.19
CA ASP A 116 6.58 -6.70 6.44
C ASP A 116 5.81 -5.52 7.07
N LEU A 117 4.87 -4.97 6.30
CA LEU A 117 4.02 -3.88 6.78
C LEU A 117 2.71 -4.47 7.28
N ILE A 118 2.26 -3.95 8.41
CA ILE A 118 0.99 -4.30 9.03
C ILE A 118 0.12 -3.05 9.15
N PHE A 119 -1.20 -3.24 9.16
CA PHE A 119 -2.14 -2.15 9.37
C PHE A 119 -3.03 -2.35 10.59
N GLU A 120 -3.36 -1.23 11.22
CA GLU A 120 -4.36 -1.09 12.27
C GLU A 120 -5.43 -0.10 11.79
N ALA A 121 -6.66 -0.55 11.64
CA ALA A 121 -7.81 0.26 11.31
C ALA A 121 -8.50 0.70 12.61
N SER A 122 -8.45 2.01 12.88
CA SER A 122 -9.11 2.62 14.04
C SER A 122 -10.18 3.60 13.59
N SER A 123 -11.36 3.52 14.19
CA SER A 123 -12.46 4.49 13.95
C SER A 123 -12.07 5.93 14.31
N ARG A 124 -11.09 6.13 15.20
CA ARG A 124 -10.64 7.45 15.65
C ARG A 124 -9.40 7.96 14.91
N LYS A 125 -8.47 7.06 14.57
CA LYS A 125 -7.15 7.43 14.02
C LYS A 125 -7.00 7.09 12.52
N GLY A 126 -8.02 6.51 11.91
CA GLY A 126 -7.94 6.00 10.54
C GLY A 126 -7.07 4.74 10.45
N ILE A 127 -6.50 4.51 9.27
CA ILE A 127 -5.61 3.39 9.01
C ILE A 127 -4.18 3.81 9.38
N GLN A 128 -3.56 3.05 10.28
CA GLN A 128 -2.15 3.19 10.64
C GLN A 128 -1.36 2.07 10.01
N ILE A 129 -0.21 2.39 9.41
CA ILE A 129 0.70 1.43 8.79
C ILE A 129 1.98 1.40 9.64
N ARG A 130 2.44 0.21 10.00
CA ARG A 130 3.63 0.01 10.84
C ARG A 130 4.51 -1.09 10.27
N VAL A 131 5.81 -1.03 10.57
CA VAL A 131 6.71 -2.14 10.30
C VAL A 131 6.46 -3.24 11.33
N MET A 132 6.32 -4.46 10.85
CA MET A 132 6.22 -5.66 11.66
C MET A 132 7.61 -6.01 12.16
N HIS A 133 7.91 -5.59 13.39
CA HIS A 133 9.09 -6.08 14.08
C HIS A 133 8.77 -7.47 14.63
N LEU A 134 9.45 -8.49 14.12
CA LEU A 134 9.51 -9.77 14.82
C LEU A 134 10.04 -9.49 16.24
N PRO A 135 9.43 -10.07 17.29
CA PRO A 135 10.03 -10.03 18.61
C PRO A 135 11.47 -10.52 18.49
N CYS A 136 12.45 -9.72 18.94
CA CYS A 136 13.80 -10.23 19.08
C CYS A 136 13.71 -11.51 19.91
N LEU A 137 14.25 -12.63 19.40
CA LEU A 137 14.44 -13.84 20.20
C LEU A 137 15.40 -13.47 21.35
N MET A 138 14.87 -12.94 22.44
CA MET A 138 15.53 -12.95 23.73
C MET A 138 14.91 -14.10 24.48
N ASP A 139 15.59 -15.24 24.41
CA ASP A 139 15.67 -16.23 25.48
C ASP A 139 16.71 -17.28 25.08
N ASP A 140 17.99 -16.90 25.18
CA ASP A 140 19.04 -17.87 25.46
C ASP A 140 19.56 -17.59 26.87
N PRO A 141 19.13 -18.34 27.91
CA PRO A 141 19.47 -18.05 29.30
C PRO A 141 20.93 -18.37 29.66
N ALA A 142 21.83 -18.53 28.70
CA ALA A 142 23.24 -18.84 28.92
C ALA A 142 24.19 -17.61 28.92
N ALA A 143 23.74 -16.41 28.54
CA ALA A 143 24.62 -15.24 28.44
C ALA A 143 24.49 -14.25 29.62
N ALA A 144 24.22 -14.73 30.83
CA ALA A 144 24.33 -13.91 32.05
C ALA A 144 25.79 -13.87 32.52
N LYS A 145 26.64 -13.06 31.85
CA LYS A 145 27.84 -12.44 32.44
C LYS A 145 28.45 -11.43 31.46
N ASN A 146 28.33 -10.15 31.84
CA ASN A 146 28.87 -8.92 31.23
C ASN A 146 27.94 -8.22 30.23
N PRO A 147 27.23 -7.15 30.64
CA PRO A 147 26.54 -6.28 29.70
C PRO A 147 27.59 -5.39 29.03
N LYS A 148 28.00 -5.72 27.80
CA LYS A 148 28.42 -4.67 26.86
C LYS A 148 27.14 -4.22 26.15
N PRO A 149 26.86 -2.90 26.06
CA PRO A 149 25.76 -2.45 25.22
C PRO A 149 26.07 -2.91 23.79
N ALA A 150 25.20 -3.77 23.25
CA ALA A 150 25.22 -4.07 21.84
C ALA A 150 24.85 -2.77 21.12
N GLU A 151 25.85 -2.07 20.60
CA GLU A 151 25.66 -1.07 19.57
C GLU A 151 24.95 -1.77 18.41
N LEU A 152 23.63 -1.63 18.36
CA LEU A 152 22.86 -1.81 17.14
C LEU A 152 23.36 -0.73 16.19
N SER A 153 24.41 -1.06 15.44
CA SER A 153 24.89 -0.19 14.37
C SER A 153 23.77 -0.12 13.34
N CYS A 154 22.98 0.96 13.39
CA CYS A 154 22.34 1.49 12.21
C CYS A 154 23.46 1.70 11.20
N GLN A 155 23.63 0.76 10.26
CA GLN A 155 24.50 0.97 9.13
C GLN A 155 23.96 2.21 8.42
N LYS A 156 24.72 3.30 8.50
CA LYS A 156 24.51 4.46 7.63
C LYS A 156 24.59 3.93 6.20
N ILE A 157 23.46 3.94 5.53
CA ILE A 157 23.43 3.82 4.08
C ILE A 157 23.79 5.22 3.60
N ASP A 158 25.05 5.43 3.25
CA ASP A 158 25.50 6.64 2.55
C ASP A 158 24.98 6.59 1.10
N PHE A 159 24.46 7.72 0.62
CA PHE A 159 23.90 7.92 -0.72
C PHE A 159 24.98 7.93 -1.81
#